data_AF-A0A090QBI3-F1
#
_entry.id   AF-A0A090QBI3-F1
#
_cell.length_a   1.000
_cell.length_b   1.000
_cell.length_c   1.000
_cell.angle_alpha   90.00
_cell.angle_beta   90.00
_cell.angle_gamma   90.00
#
_symmetry.space_group_name_H-M   'P 1'
#
loop_
_entity.id
_entity.type
_entity.pdbx_description
1 polymer ?
#
loop_
_entity_poly.entity_id
_entity_poly.type
_entity_poly.pdbx_seq_one_letter_code
_entity_poly.pdbx_strand_id
1 'polypeptide(L)'
;MVEEVAQNLKSTTGAILILLMVGALAGTWLVSGIIPTMIYYGLDILNPTIFLAACVIICAVISVATGSSWTTSATVGIALIGIAGALGISPGMTAGAVLSGAYFGDKLSPLSDTTNLAPAMAGTDLFTHIRYMTYTTVPTIIVTLLFFIILGFTNDTTGAADVSQYQGAIDATFNTTPCYL
;
A
#
# COMPACT_ATOMS: atom_id res chain seq x y z
N MET A 1 -35.45 -0.14 11.41
CA MET A 1 -34.72 -1.20 10.67
C MET A 1 -34.51 -0.87 9.18
N VAL A 2 -35.51 -0.93 8.29
CA VAL A 2 -35.28 -0.63 6.84
C VAL A 2 -34.87 0.83 6.62
N GLU A 3 -35.54 1.78 7.29
CA GLU A 3 -35.15 3.20 7.28
C GLU A 3 -33.71 3.43 7.76
N GLU A 4 -33.27 2.76 8.83
CA GLU A 4 -31.90 2.88 9.35
C GLU A 4 -30.87 2.29 8.38
N VAL A 5 -31.19 1.15 7.75
CA VAL A 5 -30.34 0.55 6.72
C VAL A 5 -30.20 1.51 5.54
N ALA A 6 -31.30 2.15 5.09
CA ALA A 6 -31.27 3.14 4.02
C ALA A 6 -30.44 4.37 4.42
N GLN A 7 -30.55 4.84 5.66
CA GLN A 7 -29.76 5.95 6.18
C GLN A 7 -28.25 5.62 6.19
N ASN A 8 -27.88 4.41 6.62
CA ASN A 8 -26.50 3.94 6.64
C ASN A 8 -25.91 3.74 5.24
N LEU A 9 -26.70 3.26 4.29
CA LEU A 9 -26.29 3.18 2.87
C LEU A 9 -26.04 4.58 2.30
N LYS A 10 -26.92 5.53 2.61
CA LYS A 10 -26.79 6.92 2.15
C LYS A 10 -25.56 7.61 2.71
N SER A 11 -25.20 7.34 3.98
CA SER A 11 -23.98 7.91 4.60
C SER A 11 -22.68 7.27 4.10
N THR A 12 -22.72 6.02 3.62
CA THR A 12 -21.54 5.29 3.11
C THR A 12 -21.38 5.36 1.59
N THR A 13 -22.32 5.97 0.87
CA THR A 13 -22.32 6.06 -0.60
C THR A 13 -21.01 6.66 -1.14
N GLY A 14 -20.45 7.68 -0.48
CA GLY A 14 -19.17 8.28 -0.88
C GLY A 14 -18.01 7.28 -0.83
N ALA A 15 -17.89 6.52 0.25
CA ALA A 15 -16.86 5.49 0.39
C ALA A 15 -17.03 4.37 -0.65
N ILE A 16 -18.27 3.96 -0.95
CA ILE A 16 -18.55 2.97 -2.00
C ILE A 16 -18.08 3.46 -3.37
N LEU A 17 -18.36 4.71 -3.72
CA LEU A 17 -17.93 5.30 -4.99
C LEU A 17 -16.40 5.40 -5.08
N ILE A 18 -15.72 5.77 -3.99
CA ILE A 18 -14.25 5.81 -3.94
C ILE A 18 -13.68 4.40 -4.15
N LEU A 19 -14.18 3.39 -3.42
CA LEU A 19 -13.73 2.00 -3.57
C LEU A 19 -13.97 1.48 -5.00
N LEU A 20 -15.07 1.87 -5.63
CA LEU A 20 -15.37 1.52 -7.02
C LEU A 20 -14.37 2.16 -8.00
N MET A 21 -14.05 3.45 -7.83
CA MET A 21 -13.06 4.15 -8.66
C MET A 21 -11.65 3.60 -8.45
N VAL A 22 -11.28 3.27 -7.22
CA VAL A 22 -10.00 2.64 -6.88
C VAL A 22 -9.90 1.26 -7.52
N GLY A 23 -10.97 0.46 -7.50
CA GLY A 23 -11.03 -0.82 -8.19
C GLY A 23 -10.89 -0.69 -9.72
N ALA A 24 -11.57 0.29 -10.32
CA ALA A 24 -11.45 0.58 -11.74
C ALA A 24 -10.03 1.03 -12.13
N LEU A 25 -9.38 1.83 -11.27
CA LEU A 25 -8.00 2.28 -11.44
C LEU A 25 -7.02 1.10 -11.38
N ALA A 26 -7.14 0.24 -10.36
CA ALA A 26 -6.28 -0.94 -10.23
C ALA A 26 -6.43 -1.89 -11.42
N GLY A 27 -7.66 -2.11 -11.91
CA GLY A 27 -7.93 -2.91 -13.10
C GLY A 27 -7.33 -2.31 -14.37
N THR A 28 -7.47 -0.99 -14.57
CA THR A 28 -6.87 -0.30 -15.72
C THR A 28 -5.34 -0.32 -15.67
N TRP A 29 -4.72 -0.21 -14.50
CA TRP A 29 -3.27 -0.35 -14.32
C TRP A 29 -2.74 -1.76 -14.62
N LEU A 30 -3.54 -2.79 -14.29
CA LEU A 30 -3.19 -4.16 -14.61
C LEU A 30 -3.25 -4.43 -16.12
N VAL A 31 -4.32 -3.98 -16.79
CA VAL A 31 -4.50 -4.17 -18.24
C VAL A 31 -3.55 -3.29 -19.06
N SER A 32 -3.25 -2.08 -18.61
CA SER A 32 -2.31 -1.16 -19.29
C SER A 32 -0.84 -1.53 -19.12
N GLY A 33 -0.51 -2.47 -18.22
CA GLY A 33 0.87 -2.90 -17.99
C GLY A 33 1.64 -2.11 -16.93
N ILE A 34 1.03 -1.12 -16.26
CA ILE A 34 1.69 -0.33 -15.20
C ILE A 34 2.07 -1.22 -14.01
N ILE A 35 1.14 -2.03 -13.50
CA ILE A 35 1.43 -2.97 -12.39
C ILE A 35 2.48 -4.02 -12.81
N PRO A 36 2.36 -4.71 -13.96
CA PRO A 36 3.40 -5.60 -14.47
C PRO A 36 4.78 -4.95 -14.59
N THR A 37 4.85 -3.69 -15.06
CA THR A 37 6.12 -2.96 -15.20
C THR A 37 6.72 -2.61 -13.84
N MET A 38 5.90 -2.23 -12.86
CA MET A 38 6.35 -2.06 -11.46
C MET A 38 6.90 -3.37 -10.88
N ILE A 39 6.30 -4.52 -11.20
CA ILE A 39 6.79 -5.83 -10.77
C ILE A 39 8.15 -6.11 -11.42
N TYR A 40 8.28 -5.89 -12.73
CA TYR A 40 9.50 -6.12 -13.50
C TYR A 40 10.71 -5.40 -12.90
N TYR A 41 10.61 -4.07 -12.72
CA TYR A 41 11.69 -3.27 -12.13
C TYR A 41 11.82 -3.47 -10.62
N GLY A 42 10.72 -3.76 -9.93
CA GLY A 42 10.74 -4.07 -8.51
C GLY A 42 11.59 -5.30 -8.21
N LEU A 43 11.58 -6.31 -9.08
CA LEU A 43 12.41 -7.51 -8.95
C LEU A 43 13.91 -7.25 -9.12
N ASP A 44 14.31 -6.24 -9.90
CA ASP A 44 15.72 -5.85 -10.04
C ASP A 44 16.23 -5.05 -8.83
N ILE A 45 15.35 -4.26 -8.20
CA ILE A 45 15.72 -3.30 -7.17
C ILE A 45 15.56 -3.87 -5.75
N LEU A 46 14.53 -4.69 -5.52
CA LEU A 46 14.14 -5.11 -4.18
C LEU A 46 14.80 -6.43 -3.77
N ASN A 47 15.70 -6.35 -2.79
CA ASN A 47 16.29 -7.53 -2.19
C ASN A 47 15.25 -8.23 -1.26
N PRO A 48 15.06 -9.57 -1.40
CA PRO A 48 14.09 -10.34 -0.60
C PRO A 48 14.25 -10.17 0.91
N THR A 49 15.49 -10.03 1.41
CA THR A 49 15.78 -9.94 2.84
C THR A 49 15.20 -8.68 3.49
N ILE A 50 15.13 -7.57 2.74
CA ILE A 50 14.59 -6.29 3.23
C ILE A 50 13.22 -5.97 2.64
N PHE A 51 12.67 -6.85 1.78
CA PHE A 51 11.46 -6.60 1.01
C PHE A 51 10.27 -6.18 1.87
N LEU A 52 9.98 -6.91 2.95
CA LEU A 52 8.85 -6.60 3.83
C LEU A 52 8.99 -5.21 4.50
N ALA A 53 10.20 -4.84 4.93
CA ALA A 53 10.46 -3.52 5.49
C ALA A 53 10.35 -2.43 4.42
N ALA A 54 10.85 -2.70 3.20
CA ALA A 54 10.71 -1.79 2.06
C ALA A 54 9.24 -1.55 1.72
N CYS A 55 8.38 -2.58 1.74
CA CYS A 55 6.94 -2.44 1.54
C CYS A 55 6.31 -1.46 2.54
N VAL A 56 6.66 -1.56 3.83
CA VAL A 56 6.17 -0.63 4.86
C VAL A 56 6.58 0.80 4.52
N ILE A 57 7.84 1.04 4.16
CA ILE A 57 8.36 2.38 3.88
C ILE A 57 7.73 2.96 2.61
N ILE A 58 7.70 2.19 1.52
CA ILE A 58 7.13 2.63 0.24
C ILE A 58 5.67 3.01 0.43
N CYS A 59 4.87 2.14 1.06
CA CYS A 59 3.47 2.41 1.33
C CYS A 59 3.28 3.58 2.30
N ALA A 60 4.15 3.75 3.30
CA ALA A 60 4.11 4.90 4.19
C ALA A 60 4.31 6.21 3.44
N VAL A 61 5.36 6.32 2.61
CA VAL A 61 5.67 7.53 1.86
C VAL A 61 4.54 7.89 0.89
N ILE A 62 4.08 6.89 0.11
CA ILE A 62 2.98 7.10 -0.84
C ILE A 62 1.71 7.49 -0.10
N SER A 63 1.37 6.82 0.99
CA SER A 63 0.14 7.12 1.72
C SER A 63 0.19 8.48 2.41
N VAL A 64 1.36 8.94 2.88
CA VAL A 64 1.51 10.33 3.35
C VAL A 64 1.25 11.31 2.19
N ALA A 65 1.79 11.04 1.00
CA ALA A 65 1.64 11.91 -0.17
C ALA A 65 0.22 11.89 -0.75
N THR A 66 -0.47 10.75 -0.74
CA THR A 66 -1.83 10.60 -1.28
C THR A 66 -2.90 10.91 -0.24
N GLY A 67 -2.61 10.75 1.05
CA GLY A 67 -3.59 10.91 2.14
C GLY A 67 -4.63 9.79 2.20
N SER A 68 -4.37 8.62 1.61
CA SER A 68 -5.35 7.53 1.56
C SER A 68 -4.69 6.16 1.70
N SER A 69 -5.10 5.42 2.73
CA SER A 69 -4.66 4.03 2.95
C SER A 69 -5.22 3.08 1.88
N TRP A 70 -6.48 3.25 1.49
CA TRP A 70 -7.16 2.44 0.48
C TRP A 70 -6.53 2.58 -0.91
N THR A 71 -6.26 3.82 -1.33
CA THR A 71 -5.65 4.09 -2.64
C THR A 71 -4.23 3.52 -2.70
N THR A 72 -3.45 3.69 -1.64
CA THR A 72 -2.08 3.16 -1.56
C THR A 72 -2.06 1.64 -1.63
N SER A 73 -2.95 0.98 -0.90
CA SER A 73 -3.05 -0.48 -0.87
C SER A 73 -3.49 -1.06 -2.22
N ALA A 74 -4.40 -0.38 -2.91
CA ALA A 74 -4.92 -0.82 -4.20
C ALA A 74 -4.01 -0.55 -5.40
N THR A 75 -3.10 0.42 -5.29
CA THR A 75 -2.17 0.77 -6.38
C THR A 75 -0.85 0.05 -6.21
N VAL A 76 0.07 0.63 -5.43
CA VAL A 76 1.41 0.07 -5.21
C VAL A 76 1.37 -1.17 -4.33
N GLY A 77 0.40 -1.27 -3.40
CA GLY A 77 0.25 -2.46 -2.58
C GLY A 77 -0.01 -3.74 -3.39
N ILE A 78 -0.87 -3.69 -4.42
CA ILE A 78 -1.12 -4.83 -5.31
C ILE A 78 0.15 -5.21 -6.08
N ALA A 79 0.91 -4.22 -6.56
CA ALA A 79 2.18 -4.47 -7.24
C ALA A 79 3.20 -5.15 -6.32
N LEU A 80 3.32 -4.69 -5.08
CA LEU A 80 4.19 -5.31 -4.07
C LEU A 80 3.75 -6.75 -3.75
N ILE A 81 2.44 -7.03 -3.64
CA ILE A 81 1.96 -8.41 -3.47
C ILE A 81 2.35 -9.29 -4.67
N GLY A 82 2.30 -8.76 -5.88
CA GLY A 82 2.78 -9.44 -7.10
C GLY A 82 4.28 -9.76 -7.05
N ILE A 83 5.10 -8.78 -6.66
CA ILE A 83 6.55 -8.97 -6.46
C ILE A 83 6.82 -10.03 -5.40
N ALA A 84 6.08 -10.01 -4.28
CA ALA A 84 6.23 -11.00 -3.22
C ALA A 84 6.02 -12.42 -3.71
N GLY A 85 5.00 -12.63 -4.55
CA GLY A 85 4.76 -13.92 -5.19
C GLY A 85 5.96 -14.40 -6.02
N ALA A 86 6.57 -13.50 -6.80
CA ALA A 86 7.75 -13.80 -7.59
C ALA A 86 9.02 -14.03 -6.74
N LEU A 87 9.14 -13.38 -5.58
CA LEU A 87 10.22 -13.57 -4.61
C LEU A 87 10.00 -14.76 -3.66
N GLY A 88 8.88 -15.48 -3.78
CA GLY A 88 8.51 -16.59 -2.90
C GLY A 88 8.15 -16.18 -1.47
N ILE A 89 7.80 -14.90 -1.26
CA ILE A 89 7.40 -14.36 0.04
C ILE A 89 5.88 -14.49 0.20
N SER A 90 5.42 -14.88 1.39
CA SER A 90 3.99 -15.04 1.67
C SER A 90 3.18 -13.77 1.33
N PRO A 91 2.12 -13.88 0.50
CA PRO A 91 1.23 -12.77 0.22
C PRO A 91 0.58 -12.19 1.47
N GLY A 92 0.29 -13.02 2.48
CA GLY A 92 -0.31 -12.57 3.74
C GLY A 92 0.65 -11.71 4.56
N MET A 93 1.93 -12.07 4.62
CA MET A 93 2.97 -11.26 5.26
C MET A 93 3.15 -9.92 4.55
N THR A 94 3.18 -9.96 3.22
CA THR A 94 3.31 -8.76 2.39
C THR A 94 2.11 -7.84 2.53
N ALA A 95 0.89 -8.38 2.54
CA ALA A 95 -0.32 -7.61 2.78
C ALA A 95 -0.28 -6.92 4.15
N GLY A 96 0.21 -7.60 5.19
CA GLY A 96 0.45 -7.01 6.51
C GLY A 96 1.43 -5.84 6.47
N ALA A 97 2.54 -5.97 5.73
CA ALA A 97 3.54 -4.91 5.56
C ALA A 97 2.97 -3.69 4.79
N VAL A 98 2.29 -3.94 3.68
CA VAL A 98 1.62 -2.92 2.86
C VAL A 98 0.59 -2.14 3.69
N LEU A 99 -0.30 -2.84 4.39
CA LEU A 99 -1.34 -2.21 5.23
C LEU A 99 -0.71 -1.39 6.36
N SER A 100 0.36 -1.89 6.98
CA SER A 100 1.07 -1.17 8.04
C SER A 100 1.60 0.18 7.57
N GLY A 101 2.25 0.21 6.40
CA GLY A 101 2.72 1.46 5.79
C GLY A 101 1.57 2.36 5.36
N ALA A 102 0.56 1.80 4.69
CA ALA A 102 -0.59 2.56 4.21
C ALA A 102 -1.37 3.24 5.34
N TYR A 103 -1.62 2.55 6.45
CA TYR A 103 -2.32 3.19 7.59
C TYR A 103 -1.46 4.18 8.36
N PHE A 104 -0.13 3.97 8.39
CA PHE A 104 0.78 4.96 8.96
C PHE A 104 0.68 6.29 8.21
N GLY A 105 0.74 6.26 6.88
CA GLY A 105 0.73 7.49 6.10
C GLY A 105 -0.63 8.21 6.14
N ASP A 106 -1.73 7.46 6.08
CA ASP A 106 -3.09 7.99 6.18
C ASP A 106 -3.31 8.81 7.47
N LYS A 107 -2.81 8.29 8.61
CA LYS A 107 -2.93 8.95 9.93
C LYS A 107 -2.10 10.22 10.10
N LEU A 108 -1.05 10.40 9.30
CA LEU A 108 -0.13 11.54 9.42
C LEU A 108 -0.24 12.51 8.25
N SER A 109 -0.96 12.14 7.18
CA SER A 109 -1.12 12.99 6.02
C SER A 109 -2.09 14.14 6.30
N PRO A 110 -1.71 15.40 6.04
CA PRO A 110 -2.64 16.53 6.08
C PRO A 110 -3.68 16.47 4.95
N LEU A 111 -3.46 15.62 3.94
CA LEU A 111 -4.38 15.42 2.82
C LEU A 111 -5.44 14.35 3.11
N SER A 112 -5.32 13.60 4.20
CA SER A 112 -6.28 12.55 4.54
C SER A 112 -7.58 13.14 5.09
N ASP A 113 -8.70 12.67 4.53
CA ASP A 113 -10.05 13.03 4.98
C ASP A 113 -10.24 12.73 6.46
N THR A 114 -9.75 11.59 6.94
CA THR A 114 -9.90 11.19 8.35
C THR A 114 -9.06 12.07 9.29
N THR A 115 -7.84 12.39 8.86
CA THR A 115 -6.93 13.27 9.60
C THR A 115 -7.40 14.73 9.60
N ASN A 116 -8.17 15.15 8.60
CA ASN A 116 -8.75 16.50 8.50
C ASN A 116 -10.08 16.63 9.26
N LEU A 117 -10.96 15.63 9.17
CA LEU A 117 -12.27 15.63 9.82
C LEU A 117 -12.18 15.46 11.35
N ALA A 118 -11.25 14.64 11.85
CA ALA A 118 -11.09 14.42 13.29
C ALA A 118 -10.82 15.71 14.09
N PRO A 119 -9.82 16.56 13.74
CA PRO A 119 -9.58 17.82 14.44
C PRO A 119 -10.71 18.84 14.25
N ALA A 120 -11.35 18.89 13.08
CA ALA A 120 -12.50 19.75 12.82
C ALA A 120 -13.67 19.43 13.78
N MET A 121 -13.94 18.16 14.04
CA MET A 121 -14.97 17.72 14.99
C MET A 121 -14.55 17.94 16.46
N ALA A 122 -13.25 17.82 16.76
CA ALA A 122 -12.70 18.03 18.10
C ALA A 122 -12.46 19.50 18.46
N GLY A 123 -12.62 20.43 17.51
CA GLY A 123 -12.36 21.86 17.71
C GLY A 123 -10.87 22.21 17.87
N THR A 124 -9.98 21.40 17.30
CA THR A 124 -8.52 21.60 17.37
C THR A 124 -7.93 21.89 16.00
N ASP A 125 -6.73 22.47 15.96
CA ASP A 125 -6.00 22.70 14.71
C ASP A 125 -5.43 21.39 14.12
N LEU A 126 -5.43 21.27 12.79
CA LEU A 126 -4.97 20.09 12.04
C LEU A 126 -3.52 19.71 12.38
N PHE A 127 -2.60 20.69 12.35
CA PHE A 127 -1.19 20.41 12.60
C PHE A 127 -0.92 20.08 14.07
N THR A 128 -1.73 20.64 14.98
CA THR A 128 -1.71 20.24 16.38
C THR A 128 -2.13 18.78 16.53
N HIS A 129 -3.22 18.35 15.89
CA HIS A 129 -3.66 16.96 15.90
C HIS A 129 -2.61 16.00 15.33
N ILE A 130 -2.04 16.30 14.14
CA ILE A 130 -0.99 15.49 13.52
C ILE A 130 0.24 15.37 14.44
N ARG A 131 0.64 16.46 15.08
CA ARG A 131 1.77 16.45 16.03
C ARG A 131 1.50 15.50 17.20
N TYR A 132 0.29 15.48 17.74
CA TYR A 132 -0.06 14.55 18.81
C TYR A 132 -0.16 13.11 18.32
N MET A 133 -0.70 12.89 17.12
CA MET A 133 -0.75 11.57 16.47
C MET A 133 0.65 11.00 16.19
N THR A 134 1.64 11.86 15.95
CA THR A 134 3.04 11.45 15.73
C THR A 134 3.60 10.72 16.96
N TYR A 135 3.22 11.10 18.18
CA TYR A 135 3.72 10.45 19.41
C TYR A 135 3.29 8.99 19.56
N THR A 136 2.18 8.57 18.95
CA THR A 136 1.76 7.18 18.95
C THR A 136 2.18 6.47 17.66
N THR A 137 2.02 7.16 16.53
CA THR A 137 2.18 6.57 15.20
C THR A 137 3.64 6.31 14.84
N VAL A 138 4.58 7.21 15.21
CA VAL A 138 6.02 7.02 14.95
C VAL A 138 6.60 5.87 15.78
N PRO A 139 6.36 5.76 17.10
CA PRO A 139 6.83 4.59 17.84
C PRO A 139 6.26 3.28 17.28
N THR A 140 4.98 3.26 16.89
CA THR A 140 4.39 2.04 16.32
C THR A 140 5.05 1.64 15.01
N ILE A 141 5.32 2.58 14.08
CA ILE A 141 5.95 2.21 12.80
C ILE A 141 7.39 1.74 12.99
N ILE A 142 8.11 2.26 13.98
CA ILE A 142 9.46 1.80 14.33
C ILE A 142 9.40 0.35 14.80
N VAL A 143 8.49 0.03 15.71
CA VAL A 143 8.30 -1.36 16.19
C VAL A 143 7.91 -2.27 15.04
N THR A 144 7.00 -1.83 14.17
CA THR A 144 6.58 -2.59 12.99
C THR A 144 7.72 -2.80 11.99
N LEU A 145 8.56 -1.80 11.76
CA LEU A 145 9.75 -1.93 10.90
C LEU A 145 10.73 -2.95 11.48
N LEU A 146 11.04 -2.85 12.77
CA LEU A 146 11.91 -3.84 13.43
C LEU A 146 11.35 -5.26 13.30
N PHE A 147 10.04 -5.42 13.50
CA PHE A 147 9.37 -6.71 13.32
C PHE A 147 9.51 -7.27 11.90
N PHE A 148 9.23 -6.46 10.87
CA PHE A 148 9.36 -6.90 9.48
C PHE A 148 10.80 -7.10 9.02
N ILE A 149 11.76 -6.37 9.58
CA ILE A 149 13.20 -6.59 9.35
C ILE A 149 13.60 -7.95 9.92
N ILE A 150 13.25 -8.24 11.18
CA ILE A 150 13.57 -9.53 11.82
C ILE A 150 12.92 -10.68 11.06
N LEU A 151 11.65 -10.54 10.67
CA LEU A 151 10.98 -11.52 9.82
C LEU A 151 11.71 -11.70 8.49
N GLY A 152 12.13 -10.62 7.81
CA GLY A 152 12.86 -10.69 6.54
C GLY A 152 14.15 -11.50 6.65
N PHE A 153 14.89 -11.39 7.75
CA PHE A 153 16.10 -12.18 8.01
C PHE A 153 15.82 -13.65 8.40
N THR A 154 14.61 -13.96 8.86
CA THR A 154 14.24 -15.30 9.33
C THR A 154 13.47 -16.09 8.27
N ASN A 155 13.02 -15.43 7.20
CA ASN A 155 12.38 -16.11 6.08
C ASN A 155 13.44 -16.73 5.17
N ASP A 156 13.42 -18.07 5.08
CA ASP A 156 14.14 -18.79 4.04
C ASP A 156 13.45 -18.53 2.70
N THR A 157 13.89 -17.49 2.00
CA THR A 157 13.39 -17.17 0.67
C THR A 157 13.96 -18.17 -0.32
N THR A 158 13.23 -19.22 -0.60
CA THR A 158 13.52 -20.20 -1.68
C THR A 158 13.37 -19.60 -3.09
N GLY A 159 12.94 -18.33 -3.19
CA GLY A 159 12.50 -17.68 -4.42
C GLY A 159 13.57 -17.09 -5.34
N ALA A 160 14.85 -17.41 -5.18
CA ALA A 160 15.85 -17.07 -6.20
C ALA A 160 15.65 -17.84 -7.53
N ALA A 161 14.70 -18.78 -7.57
CA ALA A 161 14.64 -19.80 -8.61
C ALA A 161 14.09 -19.36 -9.98
N ASP A 162 13.34 -18.26 -10.12
CA ASP A 162 12.73 -17.97 -11.44
C ASP A 162 12.39 -16.48 -11.70
N VAL A 163 13.12 -15.52 -11.12
CA VAL A 163 12.93 -14.09 -11.42
C VAL A 163 12.98 -13.81 -12.94
N SER A 164 13.90 -14.47 -13.65
CA SER A 164 14.02 -14.41 -15.10
C SER A 164 12.79 -14.95 -15.85
N GLN A 165 12.09 -15.93 -15.29
CA GLN A 165 10.86 -16.47 -15.87
C GLN A 165 9.70 -15.47 -15.72
N TYR A 166 9.59 -14.82 -14.56
CA TYR A 166 8.60 -13.75 -14.34
C TYR A 166 8.85 -12.56 -15.26
N GLN A 167 10.09 -12.09 -15.35
CA GLN A 167 10.47 -10.99 -16.23
C GLN A 167 10.21 -11.34 -17.70
N GLY A 168 10.59 -12.55 -18.15
CA GLY A 168 10.33 -13.01 -19.51
C GLY A 168 8.83 -13.14 -19.85
N ALA A 169 8.00 -13.57 -18.89
CA ALA A 169 6.55 -13.63 -19.09
C ALA A 169 5.91 -12.23 -19.20
N ILE A 170 6.41 -11.27 -18.43
CA ILE A 170 5.98 -9.87 -18.49
C ILE A 170 6.39 -9.24 -19.82
N ASP A 171 7.65 -9.40 -20.24
CA ASP A 171 8.15 -8.86 -21.52
C ASP A 171 7.44 -9.46 -22.74
N ALA A 172 6.98 -10.72 -22.66
CA ALA A 172 6.20 -11.35 -23.72
C ALA A 172 4.78 -10.79 -23.86
N THR A 173 4.23 -10.18 -22.80
CA THR A 173 2.82 -9.77 -22.73
C THR A 173 2.65 -8.25 -22.72
N PHE A 174 3.60 -7.51 -22.15
CA PHE A 174 3.53 -6.07 -21.93
C PHE A 174 4.77 -5.35 -22.46
N ASN A 175 4.59 -4.09 -22.89
CA ASN A 175 5.70 -3.23 -23.26
C ASN A 175 6.25 -2.53 -22.01
N THR A 176 7.38 -3.04 -21.50
CA THR A 176 8.04 -2.61 -20.25
C THR A 176 8.94 -1.38 -20.44
N THR A 177 8.63 -0.47 -21.37
CA THR A 177 9.44 0.74 -21.56
C THR A 177 9.20 1.76 -20.44
N PRO A 178 10.25 2.45 -19.94
CA PRO A 178 10.13 3.41 -18.83
C PRO A 178 9.15 4.56 -19.05
N CYS A 179 8.80 4.87 -20.30
CA CYS A 179 7.88 5.96 -20.64
C CYS A 179 6.40 5.68 -20.30
N TYR A 180 6.04 4.43 -19.97
CA TYR A 180 4.67 4.05 -19.62
C TYR A 180 4.39 4.02 -18.10
N LEU A 181 5.38 4.40 -17.27
CA LEU A 181 5.27 4.54 -15.81
C LEU A 181 5.12 6.02 -15.41
#